data_AF-A0AAD7GY98-F1
#
_entry.id   AF-A0AAD7GY98-F1
#
_cell.length_a   1.000
_cell.length_b   1.000
_cell.length_c   1.000
_cell.angle_alpha   90.00
_cell.angle_beta   90.00
_cell.angle_gamma   90.00
#
_symmetry.space_group_name_H-M   'P 1'
#
loop_
_entity.id
_entity.type
_entity.pdbx_description
1 polymer ?
#
loop_
_entity_poly.entity_id
_entity_poly.type
_entity_poly.pdbx_seq_one_letter_code
_entity_poly.pdbx_strand_id
1 'polypeptide(L)'
;MSALHTDALPADFLPRATSDDQILADQQYQRVLESLAETALATARASNNAAATQRAEDAVVSLRVVGRTLQEVDTSEALAHMIRAVETAADLVELGNFYLRYFVKIFLKSKGRTSTTSISHPSRPSVEQDRVIHLLHMEQGTLSHSDAEQLALERDGCRCL
;
A
#
# COMPACT_ATOMS: atom_id res chain seq x y z
N MET A 1 -7.83 37.87 46.83
CA MET A 1 -8.54 36.89 45.97
C MET A 1 -8.28 37.31 44.53
N SER A 2 -7.17 36.83 43.95
CA SER A 2 -6.77 37.15 42.58
C SER A 2 -7.01 35.92 41.72
N ALA A 3 -7.87 36.05 40.72
CA ALA A 3 -8.16 35.00 39.74
C ALA A 3 -6.99 34.87 38.77
N LEU A 4 -6.40 33.67 38.72
CA LEU A 4 -5.45 33.27 37.69
C LEU A 4 -6.23 33.03 36.40
N HIS A 5 -6.03 33.91 35.42
CA HIS A 5 -6.40 33.66 34.02
C HIS A 5 -5.36 32.70 33.44
N THR A 6 -5.75 31.44 33.24
CA THR A 6 -5.00 30.50 32.40
C THR A 6 -5.50 30.65 30.97
N ASP A 7 -4.76 31.42 30.18
CA ASP A 7 -4.92 31.45 28.73
C ASP A 7 -4.54 30.06 28.17
N ALA A 8 -5.55 29.32 27.74
CA ALA A 8 -5.37 28.10 26.97
C ALA A 8 -4.82 28.48 25.59
N LEU A 9 -3.62 27.98 25.27
CA LEU A 9 -3.05 28.09 23.93
C LEU A 9 -4.00 27.43 22.91
N PRO A 10 -4.20 28.04 21.73
CA PRO A 10 -5.04 27.46 20.69
C PRO A 10 -4.45 26.12 20.21
N ALA A 11 -5.30 25.10 20.17
CA ALA A 11 -4.95 23.72 19.79
C ALA A 11 -4.59 23.53 18.30
N ASP A 12 -4.51 24.62 17.53
CA ASP A 12 -4.46 24.59 16.06
C ASP A 12 -3.04 24.73 15.47
N PHE A 13 -2.00 24.53 16.28
CA PHE A 13 -0.60 24.63 15.83
C PHE A 13 0.23 23.38 16.13
N LEU A 14 -0.31 22.20 15.81
CA LEU A 14 0.55 21.06 15.52
C LEU A 14 0.86 21.10 14.01
N PRO A 15 2.14 21.16 13.61
CA PRO A 15 2.51 21.09 12.20
C PRO A 15 1.96 19.78 11.64
N ARG A 16 1.00 19.89 10.73
CA ARG A 16 0.51 18.75 9.94
C ARG A 16 1.70 18.28 9.11
N ALA A 17 2.21 17.08 9.40
CA ALA A 17 3.31 16.49 8.63
C ALA A 17 2.99 16.64 7.13
N THR A 18 3.90 17.24 6.39
CA THR A 18 3.77 17.43 4.94
C THR A 18 3.68 16.04 4.28
N SER A 19 2.89 15.91 3.21
CA SER A 19 2.64 14.60 2.56
C SER A 19 3.92 13.85 2.22
N ASP A 20 4.97 14.59 1.89
CA ASP A 20 6.26 14.03 1.49
C ASP A 20 7.02 13.39 2.67
N ASP A 21 6.86 13.90 3.89
CA ASP A 21 7.45 13.32 5.10
C ASP A 21 6.72 12.03 5.51
N GLN A 22 5.40 11.98 5.31
CA GLN A 22 4.61 10.76 5.49
C GLN A 22 4.96 9.69 4.46
N ILE A 23 5.14 10.07 3.19
CA ILE A 23 5.56 9.14 2.13
C ILE A 23 6.96 8.58 2.41
N LEU A 24 7.90 9.41 2.88
CA LEU A 24 9.25 8.97 3.21
C LEU A 24 9.27 8.02 4.41
N ALA A 25 8.48 8.31 5.44
CA ALA A 25 8.33 7.45 6.62
C ALA A 25 7.72 6.09 6.26
N ASP A 26 6.67 6.08 5.43
CA ASP A 26 6.03 4.85 4.96
C ASP A 26 6.97 3.98 4.11
N GLN A 27 7.78 4.60 3.24
CA GLN A 27 8.78 3.89 2.46
C GLN A 27 9.88 3.29 3.34
N GLN A 28 10.35 4.03 4.35
CA GLN A 28 11.36 3.53 5.28
C GLN A 28 10.83 2.35 6.11
N TYR A 29 9.58 2.45 6.58
CA TYR A 29 8.91 1.39 7.30
C TYR A 29 8.76 0.11 6.46
N GLN A 30 8.37 0.25 5.19
CA GLN A 30 8.29 -0.88 4.25
C GLN A 30 9.64 -1.57 4.04
N ARG A 31 10.72 -0.82 3.84
CA ARG A 31 12.07 -1.39 3.66
C ARG A 31 12.53 -2.18 4.89
N VAL A 32 12.22 -1.70 6.09
CA VAL A 32 12.57 -2.40 7.34
C VAL A 32 11.79 -3.70 7.48
N LEU A 33 10.49 -3.69 7.17
CA LEU A 33 9.66 -4.90 7.20
C LEU A 33 10.13 -5.93 6.16
N GLU A 34 10.49 -5.49 4.96
CA GLU A 34 10.99 -6.37 3.90
C GLU A 34 12.35 -6.97 4.27
N SER A 35 13.27 -6.15 4.78
CA SER A 35 14.59 -6.60 5.27
C SER A 35 14.47 -7.64 6.38
N LEU A 36 13.58 -7.43 7.35
CA LEU A 36 13.36 -8.38 8.45
C LEU A 36 12.76 -9.69 7.96
N ALA A 37 11.79 -9.62 7.04
CA ALA A 37 11.18 -10.79 6.43
C ALA A 37 12.21 -11.62 5.65
N GLU A 38 13.06 -10.97 4.86
CA GLU A 38 14.11 -11.64 4.08
C GLU A 38 15.16 -12.30 4.98
N THR A 39 15.55 -11.64 6.06
CA THR A 39 16.52 -12.15 7.02
C THR A 39 15.98 -13.37 7.76
N ALA A 40 14.71 -13.34 8.19
CA ALA A 40 14.04 -14.48 8.79
C ALA A 40 13.95 -15.67 7.83
N LEU A 41 13.64 -15.40 6.55
CA LEU A 41 13.56 -16.41 5.51
C LEU A 41 14.92 -17.06 5.21
N ALA A 42 15.97 -16.24 5.10
CA ALA A 42 17.34 -16.69 4.87
C ALA A 42 17.82 -17.59 6.02
N THR A 43 17.50 -17.22 7.26
CA THR A 43 17.82 -18.00 8.46
C THR A 43 17.09 -19.35 8.47
N ALA A 44 15.81 -19.37 8.10
CA ALA A 44 15.04 -20.62 8.00
C ALA A 44 15.58 -21.54 6.88
N ARG A 45 15.95 -20.97 5.72
CA ARG A 45 16.55 -21.72 4.60
C ARG A 45 17.90 -22.33 4.96
N ALA A 46 18.73 -21.60 5.72
CA ALA A 46 20.01 -22.10 6.20
C ALA A 46 19.88 -23.32 7.15
N SER A 47 18.72 -23.49 7.80
CA SER A 47 18.44 -24.64 8.67
C SER A 47 18.17 -25.96 7.93
N ASN A 48 18.12 -26.00 6.59
CA ASN A 48 17.84 -27.19 5.75
C ASN A 48 16.56 -27.97 6.09
N ASN A 49 15.64 -27.39 6.85
CA ASN A 49 14.37 -28.02 7.20
C ASN A 49 13.27 -27.47 6.28
N ALA A 50 12.90 -28.24 5.26
CA ALA A 50 11.90 -27.83 4.26
C ALA A 50 10.56 -27.40 4.89
N ALA A 51 10.13 -28.06 5.98
CA ALA A 51 8.91 -27.70 6.69
C ALA A 51 9.05 -26.38 7.45
N ALA A 52 10.24 -26.07 7.98
CA ALA A 52 10.50 -24.79 8.63
C ALA A 52 10.57 -23.64 7.61
N THR A 53 11.19 -23.89 6.45
CA THR A 53 11.23 -22.93 5.34
C THR A 53 9.83 -22.57 4.86
N GLN A 54 8.97 -23.56 4.62
CA GLN A 54 7.60 -23.31 4.19
C GLN A 54 6.81 -22.49 5.23
N ARG A 55 6.94 -22.82 6.52
CA ARG A 55 6.29 -22.04 7.59
C ARG A 55 6.79 -20.60 7.65
N ALA A 56 8.09 -20.38 7.43
CA ALA A 56 8.65 -19.04 7.38
C ALA A 56 8.12 -18.24 6.17
N GLU A 57 8.02 -18.88 4.99
CA GLU A 57 7.42 -18.27 3.80
C GLU A 57 5.95 -17.91 4.03
N ASP A 58 5.17 -18.82 4.61
CA ASP A 58 3.75 -18.58 4.94
C ASP A 58 3.59 -17.46 5.97
N ALA A 59 4.49 -17.39 6.97
CA ALA A 59 4.51 -16.32 7.97
C ALA A 59 4.83 -14.96 7.34
N VAL A 60 5.80 -14.89 6.43
CA VAL A 60 6.12 -13.65 5.70
C VAL A 60 4.94 -13.16 4.88
N VAL A 61 4.25 -14.05 4.16
CA VAL A 61 3.06 -13.67 3.39
C VAL A 61 1.96 -13.14 4.32
N SER A 62 1.74 -13.80 5.46
CA SER A 62 0.75 -13.38 6.46
C SER A 62 1.07 -11.98 7.01
N LEU A 63 2.34 -11.71 7.35
CA LEU A 63 2.78 -10.40 7.84
C LEU A 63 2.62 -9.30 6.78
N ARG A 64 2.93 -9.59 5.51
CA ARG A 64 2.73 -8.63 4.41
C ARG A 64 1.26 -8.25 4.23
N VAL A 65 0.36 -9.22 4.35
CA VAL A 65 -1.08 -8.96 4.25
C VAL A 65 -1.52 -8.05 5.39
N VAL A 66 -1.12 -8.33 6.64
CA VAL A 66 -1.45 -7.47 7.78
C VAL A 66 -0.87 -6.08 7.62
N GLY A 67 0.41 -5.99 7.26
CA GLY A 67 1.08 -4.71 6.99
C GLY A 67 0.34 -3.88 5.95
N ARG A 68 -0.11 -4.50 4.86
CA ARG A 68 -0.90 -3.78 3.86
C ARG A 68 -2.27 -3.38 4.38
N THR A 69 -2.96 -4.25 5.12
CA THR A 69 -4.27 -3.88 5.69
C THR A 69 -4.15 -2.70 6.66
N LEU A 70 -3.09 -2.64 7.47
CA LEU A 70 -2.87 -1.52 8.40
C LEU A 70 -2.61 -0.19 7.67
N GLN A 71 -1.97 -0.22 6.50
CA GLN A 71 -1.75 0.97 5.67
C GLN A 71 -3.04 1.50 5.03
N GLU A 72 -4.00 0.62 4.74
CA GLU A 72 -5.25 0.97 4.05
C GLU A 72 -6.41 1.25 5.02
N VAL A 73 -6.19 1.11 6.34
CA VAL A 73 -7.22 1.38 7.35
C VAL A 73 -7.21 2.87 7.68
N ASP A 74 -8.18 3.60 7.14
CA ASP A 74 -8.37 5.03 7.38
C ASP A 74 -9.06 5.33 8.72
N THR A 75 -9.71 4.33 9.32
CA THR A 75 -10.49 4.50 10.56
C THR A 75 -9.64 4.23 11.80
N SER A 76 -9.43 5.25 12.63
CA SER A 76 -8.65 5.13 13.88
C SER A 76 -9.20 4.06 14.84
N GLU A 77 -10.51 3.87 14.88
CA GLU A 77 -11.18 2.83 15.69
C GLU A 77 -10.80 1.42 15.22
N ALA A 78 -10.82 1.18 13.90
CA ALA A 78 -10.47 -0.12 13.35
C ALA A 78 -8.99 -0.47 13.61
N LEU A 79 -8.10 0.52 13.48
CA LEU A 79 -6.69 0.36 13.80
C LEU A 79 -6.48 0.07 15.29
N ALA A 80 -7.18 0.76 16.20
CA ALA A 80 -7.13 0.48 17.63
C ALA A 80 -7.61 -0.94 17.98
N HIS A 81 -8.64 -1.44 17.30
CA HIS A 81 -9.10 -2.81 17.46
C HIS A 81 -8.08 -3.84 16.96
N MET A 82 -7.44 -3.59 15.81
CA MET A 82 -6.39 -4.48 15.28
C MET A 82 -5.17 -4.53 16.21
N ILE A 83 -4.73 -3.38 16.74
CA ILE A 83 -3.62 -3.32 17.69
C ILE A 83 -3.97 -4.05 18.99
N ARG A 84 -5.19 -3.86 19.53
CA ARG A 84 -5.63 -4.56 20.74
C ARG A 84 -5.76 -6.08 20.57
N ALA A 85 -6.04 -6.54 19.35
CA ALA A 85 -6.14 -7.95 19.04
C ALA A 85 -4.77 -8.65 18.91
N VAL A 86 -3.68 -7.89 18.93
CA VAL A 86 -2.32 -8.39 18.70
C VAL A 86 -1.47 -8.12 19.95
N GLU A 87 -1.15 -9.17 20.69
CA GLU A 87 -0.23 -9.07 21.84
C GLU A 87 1.17 -9.61 21.49
N THR A 88 1.24 -10.56 20.56
CA THR A 88 2.45 -11.27 20.19
C THR A 88 2.68 -11.30 18.68
N ALA A 89 3.91 -11.61 18.27
CA ALA A 89 4.23 -11.84 16.86
C ALA A 89 3.48 -13.03 16.26
N ALA A 90 3.07 -14.01 17.08
CA ALA A 90 2.27 -15.14 16.62
C ALA A 90 0.85 -14.68 16.25
N ASP A 91 0.28 -13.76 17.01
CA ASP A 91 -1.06 -13.20 16.77
C ASP A 91 -1.10 -12.43 15.44
N LEU A 92 -0.02 -11.74 15.07
CA LEU A 92 0.10 -11.10 13.74
C LEU A 92 0.03 -12.12 12.60
N VAL A 93 0.71 -13.26 12.77
CA VAL A 93 0.69 -14.32 11.75
C VAL A 93 -0.69 -14.98 11.70
N GLU A 94 -1.35 -15.19 12.83
CA GLU A 94 -2.71 -15.72 12.89
C GLU A 94 -3.72 -14.76 12.26
N LEU A 95 -3.62 -13.47 12.56
CA LEU A 95 -4.44 -12.42 11.97
C LEU A 95 -4.25 -12.34 10.45
N GLY A 96 -3.00 -12.41 9.97
CA GLY A 96 -2.73 -12.46 8.53
C GLY A 96 -3.31 -13.70 7.85
N ASN A 97 -3.24 -14.85 8.50
CA ASN A 97 -3.87 -16.08 8.03
C ASN A 97 -5.40 -15.98 8.01
N PHE A 98 -6.00 -15.30 8.99
CA PHE A 98 -7.43 -14.98 9.00
C PHE A 98 -7.79 -14.14 7.77
N TYR A 99 -7.06 -13.06 7.51
CA TYR A 99 -7.32 -12.21 6.34
C TYR A 99 -7.17 -12.98 5.01
N LEU A 100 -6.13 -13.80 4.89
CA LEU A 100 -5.92 -14.65 3.72
C LEU A 100 -7.06 -15.65 3.52
N ARG A 101 -7.52 -16.29 4.59
CA ARG A 101 -8.55 -17.34 4.51
C ARG A 101 -9.93 -16.78 4.20
N TYR A 102 -10.30 -15.65 4.82
CA TYR A 102 -11.66 -15.13 4.74
C TYR A 102 -11.84 -14.04 3.68
N PHE A 103 -10.83 -13.24 3.38
CA PHE A 103 -10.97 -12.19 2.39
C PHE A 103 -10.31 -12.57 1.08
N VAL A 104 -9.03 -12.95 1.10
CA VAL A 104 -8.28 -13.22 -0.15
C VAL A 104 -8.77 -14.49 -0.83
N LYS A 105 -8.87 -15.61 -0.10
CA LYS A 105 -9.34 -16.88 -0.68
C LYS A 105 -10.80 -16.81 -1.12
N ILE A 106 -11.66 -16.14 -0.36
CA ILE A 106 -13.05 -15.94 -0.76
C ILE A 106 -13.09 -15.07 -2.01
N PHE A 107 -12.38 -13.95 -2.05
CA PHE A 107 -12.31 -13.10 -3.23
C PHE A 107 -11.79 -13.84 -4.45
N LEU A 108 -10.74 -14.66 -4.32
CA LEU A 108 -10.22 -15.47 -5.42
C LEU A 108 -11.21 -16.55 -5.88
N LYS A 109 -11.93 -17.16 -4.93
CA LYS A 109 -12.95 -18.19 -5.22
C LYS A 109 -14.22 -17.58 -5.81
N SER A 110 -14.62 -16.40 -5.36
CA SER A 110 -15.82 -15.68 -5.77
C SER A 110 -15.62 -14.79 -6.99
N LYS A 111 -14.36 -14.54 -7.39
CA LYS A 111 -14.02 -13.80 -8.62
C LYS A 111 -14.66 -14.39 -9.88
N GLY A 112 -15.20 -15.60 -9.80
CA GLY A 112 -15.65 -16.36 -10.97
C GLY A 112 -14.51 -16.52 -11.96
N ARG A 113 -14.82 -17.03 -13.15
CA ARG A 113 -13.98 -16.71 -14.30
C ARG A 113 -14.22 -15.21 -14.49
N THR A 114 -13.27 -14.34 -14.11
CA THR A 114 -13.24 -12.96 -14.63
C THR A 114 -13.58 -13.14 -16.10
N SER A 115 -14.71 -12.59 -16.58
CA SER A 115 -14.98 -12.63 -18.00
C SER A 115 -13.67 -12.13 -18.60
N THR A 116 -13.01 -12.96 -19.40
CA THR A 116 -11.86 -12.52 -20.17
C THR A 116 -12.43 -11.36 -20.95
N THR A 117 -12.28 -10.15 -20.43
CA THR A 117 -12.69 -8.92 -21.09
C THR A 117 -12.05 -9.05 -22.45
N SER A 118 -12.93 -9.19 -23.44
CA SER A 118 -12.62 -9.46 -24.83
C SER A 118 -11.21 -9.00 -25.17
N ILE A 119 -10.32 -9.95 -25.51
CA ILE A 119 -8.99 -9.69 -26.07
C ILE A 119 -9.07 -8.79 -27.33
N SER A 120 -10.27 -8.60 -27.87
CA SER A 120 -10.58 -7.83 -29.06
C SER A 120 -11.45 -6.61 -28.72
N HIS A 121 -10.99 -5.69 -27.87
CA HIS A 121 -11.49 -4.32 -27.94
C HIS A 121 -10.34 -3.42 -28.38
N PRO A 122 -10.39 -2.83 -29.59
CA PRO A 122 -9.28 -2.06 -30.16
C PRO A 122 -8.91 -0.80 -29.36
N SER A 123 -9.70 -0.45 -28.35
CA SER A 123 -9.53 0.69 -27.46
C SER A 123 -8.75 0.38 -26.18
N ARG A 124 -8.40 -0.89 -25.92
CA ARG A 124 -7.71 -1.27 -24.69
C ARG A 124 -6.19 -1.22 -24.88
N PRO A 125 -5.47 -0.30 -24.23
CA PRO A 125 -4.01 -0.30 -24.24
C PRO A 125 -3.47 -1.61 -23.63
N SER A 126 -2.36 -2.09 -24.16
CA SER A 126 -1.68 -3.25 -23.57
C SER A 126 -1.10 -2.88 -22.20
N VAL A 127 -0.92 -3.85 -21.31
CA VAL A 127 -0.36 -3.61 -19.96
C VAL A 127 1.01 -2.93 -20.02
N GLU A 128 1.81 -3.23 -21.03
CA GLU A 128 3.09 -2.56 -21.26
C GLU A 128 2.91 -1.10 -21.70
N GLN A 129 1.87 -0.84 -22.47
CA GLN A 129 1.52 0.50 -22.92
C GLN A 129 0.97 1.36 -21.77
N ASP A 130 0.19 0.77 -20.86
CA ASP A 130 -0.22 1.42 -19.61
C ASP A 130 0.99 1.76 -18.74
N ARG A 131 1.98 0.85 -18.64
CA ARG A 131 3.21 1.10 -17.88
C ARG A 131 4.03 2.25 -18.47
N VAL A 132 4.16 2.29 -19.80
CA VAL A 132 4.85 3.39 -20.50
C VAL A 132 4.11 4.72 -20.33
N ILE A 133 2.79 4.73 -20.45
CA ILE A 133 1.95 5.92 -20.22
C ILE A 133 2.10 6.39 -18.78
N HIS A 134 2.11 5.48 -17.81
CA HIS A 134 2.23 5.84 -16.40
C HIS A 134 3.61 6.41 -16.07
N LEU A 135 4.69 5.89 -16.67
CA LEU A 135 6.04 6.44 -16.54
C LEU A 135 6.15 7.83 -17.20
N LEU A 136 5.56 8.01 -18.38
CA LEU A 136 5.46 9.30 -19.05
C LEU A 136 4.70 10.33 -18.20
N HIS A 137 3.56 9.95 -17.60
CA HIS A 137 2.80 10.84 -16.73
C HIS A 137 3.55 11.18 -15.43
N MET A 138 4.37 10.28 -14.90
CA MET A 138 5.21 10.56 -13.73
C MET A 138 6.34 11.54 -14.05
N GLU A 139 6.93 11.48 -15.25
CA GLU A 139 7.89 12.50 -15.72
C GLU A 139 7.22 13.85 -15.98
N GLN A 140 5.96 13.85 -16.45
CA GLN A 140 5.20 15.08 -16.77
C GLN A 140 4.57 15.77 -15.55
N GLY A 141 4.55 15.14 -14.36
CA GLY A 141 3.90 15.66 -13.15
C GLY A 141 4.50 16.95 -12.57
N THR A 142 5.53 17.53 -13.19
CA THR A 142 6.15 18.81 -12.80
C THR A 142 5.99 19.92 -13.85
N LEU A 143 5.25 19.66 -14.93
CA LEU A 143 5.11 20.60 -16.02
C LEU A 143 3.97 21.59 -15.77
N SER A 144 4.17 22.84 -16.20
CA SER A 144 3.20 23.91 -16.03
C SER A 144 1.92 23.61 -16.81
N HIS A 145 0.79 24.23 -16.46
CA HIS A 145 -0.49 23.99 -17.15
C HIS A 145 -0.39 24.15 -18.68
N SER A 146 0.44 25.09 -19.16
CA SER A 146 0.70 25.31 -20.59
C SER A 146 1.41 24.13 -21.25
N ASP A 147 2.32 23.47 -20.54
CA ASP A 147 3.06 22.33 -21.07
C ASP A 147 2.16 21.10 -21.16
N ALA A 148 1.27 20.90 -20.18
CA ALA A 148 0.26 19.84 -20.22
C ALA A 148 -0.75 20.03 -21.36
N GLU A 149 -1.16 21.29 -21.61
CA GLU A 149 -2.03 21.65 -22.72
C GLU A 149 -1.37 21.37 -24.09
N GLN A 150 -0.10 21.76 -24.25
CA GLN A 150 0.65 21.51 -25.48
C GLN A 150 0.86 20.02 -25.76
N LEU A 151 1.17 19.23 -24.73
CA LEU A 151 1.30 17.78 -24.85
C LEU A 151 -0.03 17.10 -25.19
N ALA A 152 -1.14 17.58 -24.63
CA ALA A 152 -2.47 17.08 -24.97
C ALA A 152 -2.83 17.39 -26.44
N LEU A 153 -2.52 18.60 -26.91
CA LEU A 153 -2.66 19.01 -28.31
C LEU A 153 -1.86 18.11 -29.26
N GLU A 154 -0.59 17.82 -28.94
CA GLU A 154 0.25 16.95 -29.76
C GLU A 154 -0.25 15.49 -29.76
N ARG A 155 -0.70 14.98 -28.60
CA ARG A 155 -1.31 13.65 -28.49
C ARG A 155 -2.55 13.52 -29.37
N ASP A 156 -3.37 14.57 -29.43
CA ASP A 156 -4.60 14.59 -30.22
C ASP A 156 -4.34 15.02 -31.68
N GLY A 157 -3.06 15.10 -32.08
CA GLY A 157 -2.62 15.39 -33.45
C GLY A 157 -2.95 16.80 -33.93
N CYS A 158 -2.96 17.76 -33.00
CA CYS A 158 -3.44 19.14 -33.18
C CYS A 158 -4.88 19.21 -33.73
N ARG A 159 -5.67 18.15 -33.59
CA ARG A 159 -7.08 18.13 -33.96
C ARG A 159 -7.91 18.62 -32.80
N CYS A 160 -7.78 19.90 -32.48
CA CYS A 160 -8.85 20.58 -31.78
C CYS A 160 -9.95 20.89 -32.79
N LEU A 161 -11.22 20.64 -32.43
CA LEU A 161 -12.34 21.30 -33.09
C LEU A 161 -12.27 22.81 -32.84
#